data_AF-E5VIL3-F1
#
_entry.id   AF-E5VIL3-F1
#
_cell.length_a   1.000
_cell.length_b   1.000
_cell.length_c   1.000
_cell.angle_alpha   90.00
_cell.angle_beta   90.00
_cell.angle_gamma   90.00
#
_symmetry.space_group_name_H-M   'P 1'
#
loop_
_entity.id
_entity.type
_entity.pdbx_description
1 polymer ?
#
loop_
_entity_poly.entity_id
_entity_poly.type
_entity_poly.pdbx_seq_one_letter_code
_entity_poly.pdbx_strand_id
1 'polypeptide(L)'
;MKEAAQKKLLYKERQFVTGIPFSDMNKDAKTDDFVVVQGIIDVYFEEEDKIILVDYKTDRVREGEEDILIRRYRAQMESYQQALEKITGKCVKEIYIYSVTLQKTIPVHV
;
A
#
# COMPACT_ATOMS: atom_id res chain seq x y z
N MET A 1 4.11 -3.81 -14.82
CA MET A 1 3.69 -2.40 -15.13
C MET A 1 3.41 -2.12 -16.61
N LYS A 2 4.36 -2.24 -17.56
CA LYS A 2 4.15 -1.84 -18.97
C LYS A 2 2.96 -2.55 -19.64
N GLU A 3 2.83 -3.86 -19.41
CA GLU A 3 1.72 -4.65 -19.93
C GLU A 3 0.36 -4.21 -19.35
N ALA A 4 0.28 -4.05 -18.03
CA ALA A 4 -0.93 -3.55 -17.38
C ALA A 4 -1.32 -2.15 -17.89
N ALA A 5 -0.34 -1.27 -18.18
CA ALA A 5 -0.60 0.04 -18.78
C ALA A 5 -1.25 -0.08 -20.18
N GLN A 6 -0.74 -0.99 -21.01
CA GLN A 6 -1.33 -1.27 -22.34
C GLN A 6 -2.75 -1.82 -22.23
N LYS A 7 -3.01 -2.65 -21.22
CA LYS A 7 -4.33 -3.23 -20.91
C LYS A 7 -5.27 -2.27 -20.16
N LYS A 8 -4.83 -1.03 -19.86
CA LYS A 8 -5.56 -0.03 -19.02
C LYS A 8 -5.88 -0.51 -17.61
N LEU A 9 -5.04 -1.39 -17.06
CA LEU A 9 -5.10 -1.94 -15.71
C LEU A 9 -4.03 -1.34 -14.78
N LEU A 10 -3.45 -0.21 -15.17
CA LEU A 10 -2.52 0.58 -14.35
C LEU A 10 -3.25 1.80 -13.78
N TYR A 11 -3.22 1.93 -12.46
CA TYR A 11 -3.89 3.00 -11.74
C TYR A 11 -2.86 3.79 -10.95
N LYS A 12 -2.87 5.12 -11.12
CA LYS A 12 -1.94 6.03 -10.44
C LYS A 12 -2.72 7.06 -9.63
N GLU A 13 -2.13 7.53 -8.53
CA GLU A 13 -2.61 8.63 -7.68
C GLU A 13 -4.09 8.47 -7.29
N ARG A 14 -4.49 7.24 -6.93
CA ARG A 14 -5.89 6.95 -6.59
C ARG A 14 -6.16 7.31 -5.13
N GLN A 15 -7.08 8.24 -4.94
CA GLN A 15 -7.62 8.55 -3.63
C GLN A 15 -8.48 7.38 -3.13
N PHE A 16 -8.39 7.10 -1.83
CA PHE A 16 -9.30 6.19 -1.15
C PHE A 16 -9.77 6.80 0.16
N VAL A 17 -10.97 6.38 0.56
CA VAL A 17 -11.54 6.66 1.87
C VAL A 17 -12.05 5.33 2.40
N THR A 18 -11.59 4.94 3.58
CA THR A 18 -12.05 3.71 4.24
C THR A 18 -12.34 3.97 5.71
N GLY A 19 -13.39 3.33 6.22
CA GLY A 19 -13.65 3.24 7.65
C GLY A 19 -12.90 2.06 8.24
N ILE A 20 -12.08 2.33 9.27
CA ILE A 20 -11.44 1.32 10.12
C ILE A 20 -12.19 1.30 11.46
N PRO A 21 -12.65 0.13 11.96
CA PRO A 21 -13.21 0.03 13.30
C PRO A 21 -12.27 0.63 14.35
N PHE A 22 -12.78 1.45 15.25
CA PHE A 22 -11.95 2.07 16.30
C PHE A 22 -11.29 1.01 17.21
N SER A 23 -11.92 -0.16 17.34
CA SER A 23 -11.41 -1.34 18.04
C SER A 23 -10.08 -1.88 17.47
N ASP A 24 -9.82 -1.69 16.18
CA ASP A 24 -8.58 -2.16 15.54
C ASP A 24 -7.39 -1.28 15.95
N MET A 25 -7.65 -0.03 16.32
CA MET A 25 -6.65 0.93 16.81
C MET A 25 -6.49 0.87 18.33
N ASN A 26 -7.59 0.60 19.05
CA ASN A 26 -7.60 0.46 20.50
C ASN A 26 -8.46 -0.74 20.91
N LYS A 27 -7.80 -1.83 21.31
CA LYS A 27 -8.48 -3.09 21.68
C LYS A 27 -9.39 -2.97 22.90
N ASP A 28 -9.17 -1.96 23.76
CA ASP A 28 -10.00 -1.72 24.94
C ASP A 28 -11.19 -0.80 24.64
N ALA A 29 -11.34 -0.35 23.38
CA ALA A 29 -12.46 0.46 22.97
C ALA A 29 -13.79 -0.30 23.11
N LYS A 30 -14.76 0.37 23.74
CA LYS A 30 -16.15 -0.09 23.86
C LYS A 30 -17.06 0.76 22.99
N THR A 31 -16.74 0.83 21.70
CA THR A 31 -17.54 1.54 20.69
C THR A 31 -17.48 0.80 19.36
N ASP A 32 -18.58 0.88 18.62
CA ASP A 32 -18.68 0.39 17.24
C ASP A 32 -18.37 1.52 16.21
N ASP A 33 -17.82 2.64 16.69
CA ASP A 33 -17.45 3.77 15.85
C ASP A 33 -16.31 3.40 14.88
N PHE A 34 -16.31 4.09 13.74
CA PHE A 34 -15.28 3.97 12.72
C PHE A 34 -14.43 5.24 12.66
N VAL A 35 -13.13 5.05 12.46
CA VAL A 35 -12.23 6.12 12.05
C VAL A 35 -12.21 6.17 10.53
N VAL A 36 -12.44 7.35 9.97
CA VAL A 36 -12.27 7.60 8.55
C VAL A 36 -10.79 7.81 8.27
N VAL A 37 -10.21 6.93 7.46
CA VAL A 37 -8.86 7.05 6.92
C VAL A 37 -8.96 7.43 5.45
N GLN A 38 -8.29 8.51 5.09
CA GLN A 38 -8.16 8.98 3.72
C GLN A 38 -6.69 8.97 3.31
N GLY A 39 -6.41 8.46 2.12
CA GLY A 39 -5.06 8.43 1.58
C GLY A 39 -5.06 8.48 0.05
N ILE A 40 -3.85 8.53 -0.50
CA ILE A 40 -3.60 8.49 -1.94
C ILE A 40 -2.58 7.39 -2.20
N ILE A 41 -2.96 6.42 -3.01
CA ILE A 41 -2.07 5.35 -3.44
C ILE A 41 -1.32 5.83 -4.68
N ASP A 42 0.00 5.83 -4.61
CA ASP A 42 0.88 6.26 -5.71
C ASP A 42 0.60 5.48 -6.99
N VAL A 43 0.67 4.15 -6.92
CA VAL A 43 0.36 3.29 -8.05
C VAL A 43 -0.03 1.87 -7.61
N TYR A 44 -0.99 1.29 -8.30
CA TYR A 44 -1.21 -0.14 -8.29
C TYR A 44 -1.61 -0.60 -9.69
N PHE A 45 -1.43 -1.88 -9.97
CA PHE A 45 -1.89 -2.46 -11.22
C PHE A 45 -2.39 -3.87 -11.03
N GLU A 46 -3.25 -4.29 -11.95
CA GLU A 46 -3.82 -5.63 -11.93
C GLU A 46 -3.06 -6.56 -12.88
N GLU A 47 -2.83 -7.78 -12.39
CA GLU A 47 -2.24 -8.90 -13.12
C GLU A 47 -2.94 -10.18 -12.68
N GLU A 48 -3.53 -10.94 -13.63
CA GLU A 48 -4.21 -12.22 -13.35
C GLU A 48 -5.26 -12.14 -12.22
N ASP A 49 -6.09 -11.09 -12.22
CA ASP A 49 -7.12 -10.83 -11.21
C ASP A 49 -6.58 -10.57 -9.78
N LYS A 50 -5.29 -10.27 -9.67
CA LYS A 50 -4.62 -9.87 -8.44
C LYS A 50 -4.04 -8.47 -8.58
N ILE A 51 -3.76 -7.83 -7.45
CA ILE A 51 -3.20 -6.49 -7.40
C ILE A 51 -1.72 -6.54 -7.02
N ILE A 52 -0.92 -5.73 -7.70
CA ILE A 52 0.44 -5.38 -7.31
C ILE A 52 0.45 -3.90 -6.92
N LEU A 53 0.84 -3.62 -5.68
CA LEU A 53 0.92 -2.28 -5.10
C LEU A 53 2.38 -1.79 -5.11
N VAL A 54 2.61 -0.55 -5.55
CA VAL A 54 3.93 0.08 -5.48
C VAL A 54 3.81 1.50 -4.94
N ASP A 55 4.71 1.87 -4.04
CA ASP A 55 4.82 3.21 -3.47
C ASP A 55 6.25 3.76 -3.65
N TYR A 56 6.38 5.04 -4.00
CA TYR A 56 7.67 5.67 -4.28
C TYR A 56 8.16 6.46 -3.07
N LYS A 57 9.34 6.11 -2.55
CA LYS A 57 9.95 6.79 -1.40
C LYS A 57 11.26 7.48 -1.76
N THR A 58 11.39 8.73 -1.35
CA THR A 58 12.58 9.58 -1.55
C THR A 58 13.46 9.67 -0.31
N ASP A 59 13.13 8.93 0.74
CA ASP A 59 13.90 8.83 1.97
C ASP A 59 15.37 8.52 1.67
N ARG A 60 16.27 9.16 2.43
CA ARG A 60 17.71 8.91 2.34
C ARG A 60 18.09 7.79 3.28
N VAL A 61 18.35 6.62 2.71
CA VAL A 61 18.89 5.42 3.39
C VAL A 61 20.13 4.96 2.65
N ARG A 62 21.05 4.26 3.32
CA ARG A 62 22.23 3.68 2.68
C ARG A 62 21.92 2.29 2.15
N GLU A 63 22.76 1.81 1.24
CA GLU A 63 22.71 0.41 0.80
C GLU A 63 22.96 -0.52 1.99
N GLY A 64 22.10 -1.53 2.16
CA GLY A 64 22.06 -2.42 3.34
C GLY A 64 21.14 -1.93 4.47
N GLU A 65 20.54 -0.74 4.37
CA GLU A 65 19.60 -0.20 5.36
C GLU A 65 18.13 -0.22 4.88
N GLU A 66 17.80 -1.04 3.89
CA GLU A 66 16.46 -1.13 3.29
C GLU A 66 15.36 -1.45 4.32
N ASP A 67 15.69 -2.21 5.36
CA ASP A 67 14.79 -2.56 6.46
C ASP A 67 14.23 -1.34 7.20
N ILE A 68 14.93 -0.21 7.17
CA ILE A 68 14.44 1.06 7.75
C ILE A 68 13.17 1.51 7.01
N LEU A 69 13.15 1.40 5.67
CA LEU A 69 11.98 1.76 4.86
C LEU A 69 10.83 0.81 5.11
N ILE A 70 11.11 -0.50 5.19
CA ILE A 70 10.10 -1.52 5.46
C ILE A 70 9.42 -1.24 6.81
N ARG A 71 10.20 -1.07 7.89
CA ARG A 71 9.66 -0.80 9.23
C ARG A 71 8.86 0.51 9.29
N ARG A 72 9.34 1.55 8.63
CA ARG A 72 8.70 2.88 8.63
C ARG A 72 7.34 2.86 7.94
N TYR A 73 7.23 2.15 6.83
CA TYR A 73 6.06 2.21 5.96
C TYR A 73 5.16 0.98 6.03
N ARG A 74 5.50 -0.03 6.85
CA ARG A 74 4.70 -1.25 7.01
C ARG A 74 3.22 -0.98 7.27
N ALA A 75 2.90 -0.20 8.30
CA ALA A 75 1.50 0.11 8.66
C ALA A 75 0.76 0.88 7.56
N GLN A 76 1.46 1.73 6.80
CA GLN A 76 0.88 2.42 5.64
C GLN A 76 0.56 1.42 4.52
N MET A 77 1.48 0.50 4.23
CA MET A 77 1.28 -0.53 3.22
C MET A 77 0.16 -1.51 3.59
N GLU A 78 0.05 -1.89 4.88
CA GLU A 78 -1.09 -2.64 5.42
C GLU A 78 -2.41 -1.91 5.18
N SER A 79 -2.45 -0.61 5.46
CA SER A 79 -3.65 0.22 5.23
C SER A 79 -4.03 0.28 3.75
N TYR A 80 -3.05 0.39 2.86
CA TYR A 80 -3.28 0.42 1.41
C TYR A 80 -3.76 -0.92 0.88
N GLN A 81 -3.18 -2.03 1.36
CA GLN A 81 -3.67 -3.36 1.03
C GLN A 81 -5.13 -3.51 1.42
N GLN A 82 -5.47 -3.27 2.69
CA GLN A 82 -6.84 -3.44 3.18
C GLN A 82 -7.83 -2.56 2.41
N ALA A 83 -7.45 -1.31 2.11
CA ALA A 83 -8.28 -0.42 1.31
C ALA A 83 -8.50 -0.96 -0.11
N LEU A 84 -7.44 -1.40 -0.79
CA LEU A 84 -7.54 -1.95 -2.15
C LEU A 84 -8.38 -3.22 -2.19
N GLU A 85 -8.15 -4.15 -1.26
CA GLU A 85 -8.91 -5.41 -1.21
C GLU A 85 -10.39 -5.14 -0.94
N LYS A 86 -10.70 -4.19 -0.04
CA LYS A 86 -12.09 -3.79 0.27
C LYS A 86 -12.78 -3.08 -0.89
N ILE A 87 -12.09 -2.20 -1.61
CA ILE A 87 -12.67 -1.39 -2.69
C ILE A 87 -12.83 -2.20 -3.98
N THR A 88 -11.84 -3.05 -4.29
CA THR A 88 -11.78 -3.78 -5.56
C THR A 88 -12.34 -5.21 -5.47
N GLY A 89 -12.39 -5.79 -4.27
CA GLY A 89 -12.70 -7.21 -4.06
C GLY A 89 -11.58 -8.16 -4.48
N LYS A 90 -10.40 -7.65 -4.88
CA LYS A 90 -9.27 -8.43 -5.38
C LYS A 90 -8.15 -8.47 -4.34
N CYS A 91 -7.46 -9.59 -4.23
CA CYS A 91 -6.34 -9.75 -3.32
C CYS A 91 -5.09 -8.99 -3.81
N VAL A 92 -4.40 -8.33 -2.89
CA VAL A 92 -3.08 -7.74 -3.15
C VAL A 92 -2.03 -8.82 -2.97
N LYS A 93 -1.41 -9.24 -4.07
CA LYS A 93 -0.45 -10.34 -4.12
C LYS A 93 0.95 -9.91 -3.71
N GLU A 94 1.35 -8.72 -4.13
CA GLU A 94 2.71 -8.21 -3.94
C GLU A 94 2.68 -6.72 -3.61
N ILE A 95 3.54 -6.31 -2.69
CA ILE A 95 3.69 -4.91 -2.27
C ILE A 95 5.16 -4.54 -2.37
N TYR A 96 5.42 -3.38 -2.97
CA TYR A 96 6.76 -2.87 -3.17
C TYR A 96 6.90 -1.42 -2.74
N ILE A 97 8.05 -1.10 -2.16
CA ILE A 97 8.55 0.27 -2.06
C ILE A 97 9.63 0.43 -3.12
N TYR A 98 9.48 1.42 -4.00
CA TYR A 98 10.56 1.86 -4.86
C TYR A 98 11.33 2.99 -4.15
N SER A 99 12.54 2.69 -3.69
CA SER A 99 13.44 3.71 -3.14
C SER A 99 14.09 4.48 -4.28
N VAL A 100 13.73 5.76 -4.42
CA VAL A 100 14.32 6.66 -5.42
C VAL A 100 15.80 6.89 -5.12
N THR A 101 16.17 7.01 -3.84
CA THR A 101 17.56 7.23 -3.40
C THR A 101 18.45 6.03 -3.73
N LEU A 102 17.97 4.81 -3.47
CA LEU A 102 18.73 3.59 -3.76
C LEU A 102 18.54 3.09 -5.20
N GLN A 103 17.58 3.65 -5.95
CA GLN A 103 17.12 3.16 -7.25
C GLN A 103 16.77 1.66 -7.22
N LYS A 104 16.12 1.23 -6.13
CA LYS A 104 15.87 -0.17 -5.83
C LYS A 104 14.42 -0.42 -5.46
N THR A 105 13.88 -1.51 -5.98
CA THR A 105 12.59 -2.07 -5.57
C THR A 105 12.79 -2.97 -4.35
N ILE A 106 12.08 -2.68 -3.27
CA ILE A 106 12.16 -3.37 -2.00
C ILE A 106 10.81 -4.06 -1.75
N PRO A 107 10.75 -5.40 -1.69
CA PRO A 107 9.52 -6.11 -1.36
C PRO A 107 9.14 -5.87 0.10
N VAL A 108 7.86 -5.66 0.34
CA VAL A 108 7.30 -5.45 1.68
C VAL A 108 6.33 -6.59 1.98
N HIS A 109 6.51 -7.22 3.14
CA HIS A 109 5.63 -8.28 3.63
C HIS A 109 4.89 -7.74 4.85
N VAL A 110 3.56 -7.75 4.76
CA VAL A 110 2.65 -7.19 5.76
C VAL A 110 1.83 -8.30 6.38
#